data_AF-A0A952BK41-F1
#
_entry.id   AF-A0A952BK41-F1
#
_cell.length_a   1.000
_cell.length_b   1.000
_cell.length_c   1.000
_cell.angle_alpha   90.00
_cell.angle_beta   90.00
_cell.angle_gamma   90.00
#
_symmetry.space_group_name_H-M   'P 1'
#
loop_
_entity.id
_entity.type
_entity.pdbx_description
1 polymer ?
#
loop_
_entity_poly.entity_id
_entity_poly.type
_entity_poly.pdbx_seq_one_letter_code
_entity_poly.pdbx_strand_id
1 'polypeptide(L)'
;MVSETQLAVAMTGAGRITAALVALIFFALAAVAVPAAPVIMVLEHVQNGERFQTPVEAIPDLITSPHAGKGQLKWSILPGEPIESNVRPADRVVHLLRQIGLQRNLLCTVKVRYFKNNKDGPWVPHFQLNQEPLVIRINGRWRPVSEVRGVATLIVLTSSTLPNAEGYYPALEFGLTTGLTNIDAWLVR
;
A
#
# COMPACT_ATOMS: atom_id res chain seq x y z
N MET A 1 -20.77 57.62 74.87
CA MET A 1 -19.35 57.50 75.26
C MET A 1 -19.20 56.22 76.06
N VAL A 2 -18.16 55.43 75.74
CA VAL A 2 -17.76 54.13 76.34
C VAL A 2 -18.70 52.98 75.90
N SER A 3 -18.32 51.83 75.34
CA SER A 3 -17.05 51.13 74.97
C SER A 3 -17.54 49.91 74.14
N GLU A 4 -16.92 49.53 73.00
CA GLU A 4 -15.97 48.39 72.92
C GLU A 4 -16.67 47.08 73.36
N THR A 5 -16.82 46.00 72.60
CA THR A 5 -15.80 45.24 71.88
C THR A 5 -16.49 44.07 71.15
N GLN A 6 -15.86 43.70 70.05
CA GLN A 6 -15.99 42.57 69.12
C GLN A 6 -16.52 41.20 69.58
N LEU A 7 -16.79 40.40 68.54
CA LEU A 7 -16.64 38.93 68.39
C LEU A 7 -17.90 38.06 68.59
N ALA A 8 -18.54 37.74 67.47
CA ALA A 8 -18.79 36.34 67.11
C ALA A 8 -19.05 36.23 65.61
N VAL A 9 -18.00 35.83 64.89
CA VAL A 9 -18.08 35.27 63.54
C VAL A 9 -18.69 33.88 63.67
N ALA A 10 -19.83 33.66 63.03
CA ALA A 10 -20.31 32.32 62.65
C ALA A 10 -20.75 32.43 61.19
N MET A 11 -19.84 32.20 60.25
CA MET A 11 -19.70 30.90 59.58
C MET A 11 -21.04 30.24 59.29
N THR A 12 -21.64 30.57 58.14
CA THR A 12 -22.35 29.60 57.29
C THR A 12 -22.75 30.29 55.99
N GLY A 13 -22.21 29.84 54.85
CA GLY A 13 -22.72 30.29 53.55
C GLY A 13 -21.76 30.28 52.38
N ALA A 14 -20.62 29.57 52.43
CA ALA A 14 -19.78 29.36 51.25
C ALA A 14 -19.65 27.86 51.00
N GLY A 15 -20.47 27.32 50.09
CA GLY A 15 -20.43 25.89 49.83
C GLY A 15 -21.31 25.42 48.69
N ARG A 16 -21.39 26.16 47.57
CA ARG A 16 -22.10 25.68 46.36
C ARG A 16 -21.55 26.23 45.04
N ILE A 17 -20.25 26.47 44.89
CA ILE A 17 -19.70 26.81 43.55
C ILE A 17 -18.29 26.22 43.39
N THR A 18 -18.13 24.90 43.46
CA THR A 18 -16.83 24.26 43.18
C THR A 18 -16.95 22.81 42.69
N ALA A 19 -18.04 22.48 41.98
CA ALA A 19 -18.21 21.12 41.43
C ALA A 19 -18.57 21.07 39.93
N ALA A 20 -18.68 22.23 39.26
CA ALA A 20 -19.10 22.28 37.85
C ALA A 20 -17.96 22.46 36.84
N LEU A 21 -16.74 22.82 37.27
CA LEU A 21 -15.65 23.16 36.34
C LEU A 21 -14.67 22.00 36.05
N VAL A 22 -14.69 20.92 36.83
CA VAL A 22 -13.80 19.76 36.61
C VAL A 22 -14.43 18.71 35.67
N ALA A 23 -15.75 18.74 35.48
CA ALA A 23 -16.44 17.81 34.59
C ALA A 23 -16.27 18.12 33.09
N LEU A 24 -15.69 19.26 32.72
CA LEU A 24 -15.57 19.68 31.30
C LEU A 24 -14.21 19.37 30.66
N ILE A 25 -13.22 18.91 31.43
CA ILE A 25 -11.85 18.60 30.94
C ILE A 25 -11.64 17.07 30.78
N PHE A 26 -12.73 16.29 30.80
CA PHE A 26 -12.75 14.89 30.37
C PHE A 26 -13.51 14.71 29.06
N PHE A 27 -13.52 15.73 28.19
CA PHE A 27 -13.68 15.47 26.75
C PHE A 27 -12.41 14.77 26.29
N ALA A 28 -12.46 13.45 26.50
CA ALA A 28 -11.51 12.48 26.05
C ALA A 28 -11.04 12.86 24.65
N LEU A 29 -9.73 13.08 24.53
CA LEU A 29 -9.02 12.78 23.31
C LEU A 29 -9.21 11.28 23.06
N ALA A 30 -10.38 10.90 22.57
CA ALA A 30 -10.53 9.67 21.84
C ALA A 30 -9.69 9.88 20.59
N ALA A 31 -8.43 9.42 20.63
CA ALA A 31 -7.63 9.29 19.44
C ALA A 31 -8.47 8.45 18.48
N VAL A 32 -9.01 9.09 17.45
CA VAL A 32 -9.69 8.39 16.37
C VAL A 32 -8.63 7.49 15.78
N ALA A 33 -8.72 6.19 16.07
CA ALA A 33 -7.85 5.20 15.45
C ALA A 33 -8.14 5.27 13.95
N VAL A 34 -7.21 5.83 13.19
CA VAL A 34 -7.27 5.79 11.73
C VAL A 34 -7.08 4.33 11.36
N PRO A 35 -8.06 3.69 10.70
CA PRO A 35 -7.92 2.29 10.31
C PRO A 35 -6.70 2.17 9.40
N ALA A 36 -5.85 1.17 9.68
CA ALA A 36 -4.68 0.88 8.84
C ALA A 36 -5.13 0.64 7.39
N ALA A 37 -4.32 1.10 6.44
CA ALA A 37 -4.62 0.87 5.03
C ALA A 37 -4.57 -0.64 4.73
N PRO A 38 -5.57 -1.20 4.02
CA PRO A 38 -5.59 -2.63 3.75
C PRO A 38 -4.42 -3.04 2.86
N VAL A 39 -3.91 -4.24 3.06
CA VAL A 39 -2.89 -4.82 2.16
C VAL A 39 -3.55 -5.24 0.86
N ILE A 40 -3.13 -4.65 -0.27
CA ILE A 40 -3.76 -4.89 -1.59
C ILE A 40 -3.05 -5.96 -2.40
N MET A 41 -1.76 -6.19 -2.12
CA MET A 41 -0.98 -7.28 -2.69
C MET A 41 0.22 -7.59 -1.81
N VAL A 42 0.80 -8.77 -1.98
CA VAL A 42 2.04 -9.17 -1.33
C VAL A 42 3.07 -9.49 -2.41
N LEU A 43 4.23 -8.83 -2.34
CA LEU A 43 5.39 -9.16 -3.16
C LEU A 43 6.16 -10.29 -2.48
N GLU A 44 6.27 -11.43 -3.14
CA GLU A 44 7.03 -12.58 -2.65
C GLU A 44 8.25 -12.84 -3.55
N HIS A 45 9.37 -13.22 -2.96
CA HIS A 45 10.48 -13.86 -3.67
C HIS A 45 11.09 -14.99 -2.84
N VAL A 46 11.85 -15.85 -3.50
CA VAL A 46 12.60 -16.94 -2.86
C VAL A 46 14.08 -16.62 -2.89
N GLN A 47 14.72 -16.61 -1.71
CA GLN A 47 16.16 -16.46 -1.57
C GLN A 47 16.70 -17.61 -0.72
N ASN A 48 17.65 -18.38 -1.26
CA ASN A 48 18.25 -19.54 -0.59
C ASN A 48 17.22 -20.58 -0.08
N GLY A 49 16.10 -20.73 -0.79
CA GLY A 49 15.01 -21.64 -0.42
C GLY A 49 14.00 -21.06 0.59
N GLU A 50 14.30 -19.90 1.19
CA GLU A 50 13.40 -19.19 2.08
C GLU A 50 12.51 -18.21 1.32
N ARG A 51 11.26 -18.06 1.77
CA ARG A 51 10.27 -17.14 1.18
C ARG A 51 10.23 -15.85 1.95
N PHE A 52 10.38 -14.74 1.24
CA PHE A 52 10.29 -13.40 1.78
C PHE A 52 9.05 -12.72 1.22
N GLN A 53 8.17 -12.26 2.11
CA GLN A 53 6.91 -11.61 1.75
C GLN A 53 6.93 -10.15 2.21
N THR A 54 6.62 -9.24 1.30
CA THR A 54 6.53 -7.81 1.54
C THR A 54 5.10 -7.34 1.25
N PRO A 55 4.34 -6.91 2.26
CA PRO A 55 3.00 -6.38 2.03
C PRO A 55 3.07 -5.03 1.30
N VAL A 56 2.14 -4.80 0.39
CA VAL A 56 1.88 -3.51 -0.25
C VAL A 56 0.50 -3.03 0.17
N GLU A 57 0.48 -1.98 0.97
CA GLU A 57 -0.74 -1.37 1.52
C GLU A 57 -1.36 -0.37 0.54
N ALA A 58 -2.66 -0.10 0.69
CA ALA A 58 -3.40 0.89 -0.10
C ALA A 58 -3.05 2.35 0.25
N ILE A 59 -1.78 2.67 0.48
CA ILE A 59 -1.32 4.02 0.81
C ILE A 59 -0.90 4.74 -0.48
N PRO A 60 -1.52 5.88 -0.83
CA PRO A 60 -1.25 6.58 -2.09
C PRO A 60 0.05 7.41 -2.03
N ASP A 61 1.16 6.73 -1.73
CA ASP A 61 2.49 7.33 -1.59
C ASP A 61 3.56 6.45 -2.24
N LEU A 62 4.74 7.03 -2.44
CA LEU A 62 5.93 6.34 -2.92
C LEU A 62 6.66 5.66 -1.76
N ILE A 63 6.57 4.34 -1.70
CA ILE A 63 7.16 3.53 -0.65
C ILE A 63 8.44 2.87 -1.17
N THR A 64 9.52 2.98 -0.40
CA THR A 64 10.78 2.30 -0.71
C THR A 64 10.71 0.83 -0.29
N SER A 65 11.16 -0.06 -1.16
CA SER A 65 11.19 -1.50 -0.90
C SER A 65 12.23 -1.82 0.19
N PRO A 66 11.90 -2.70 1.17
CA PRO A 66 12.90 -3.24 2.09
C PRO A 66 13.97 -4.08 1.38
N HIS A 67 13.72 -4.43 0.11
CA HIS A 67 14.62 -5.17 -0.76
C HIS A 67 15.23 -4.28 -1.86
N ALA A 68 15.23 -2.95 -1.70
CA ALA A 68 15.88 -2.05 -2.65
C ALA A 68 17.35 -2.42 -2.88
N GLY A 69 17.76 -2.43 -4.15
CA GLY A 69 19.06 -2.89 -4.62
C GLY A 69 19.23 -4.41 -4.70
N LYS A 70 18.29 -5.20 -4.16
CA LYS A 70 18.37 -6.67 -4.14
C LYS A 70 17.58 -7.27 -5.30
N GLY A 71 18.25 -7.44 -6.43
CA GLY A 71 17.67 -8.05 -7.61
C GLY A 71 17.29 -9.52 -7.39
N GLN A 72 16.14 -9.91 -7.92
CA GLN A 72 15.64 -11.28 -7.86
C GLN A 72 15.44 -11.85 -9.26
N LEU A 73 15.69 -13.14 -9.45
CA LEU A 73 15.37 -13.79 -10.73
C LEU A 73 13.87 -13.74 -11.01
N LYS A 74 13.06 -13.84 -9.95
CA LYS A 74 11.60 -13.93 -10.04
C LYS A 74 10.94 -13.28 -8.83
N TRP A 75 9.81 -12.65 -9.08
CA TRP A 75 8.89 -12.14 -8.09
C TRP A 75 7.51 -12.76 -8.30
N SER A 76 6.82 -13.01 -7.21
CA SER A 76 5.42 -13.38 -7.20
C SER A 76 4.59 -12.23 -6.61
N ILE A 77 3.42 -11.98 -7.18
CA ILE A 77 2.39 -11.10 -6.63
C ILE A 77 1.28 -12.01 -6.13
N LEU A 78 1.10 -12.02 -4.82
CA LEU A 78 0.07 -12.78 -4.13
C LEU A 78 -1.08 -11.85 -3.70
N PRO A 79 -2.30 -12.38 -3.51
CA PRO A 79 -3.40 -11.60 -2.97
C PRO A 79 -3.05 -11.05 -1.58
N GLY A 80 -3.41 -9.79 -1.35
CA GLY A 80 -3.38 -9.19 -0.03
C GLY A 80 -4.56 -9.60 0.84
N GLU A 81 -5.01 -8.69 1.69
CA GLU A 81 -6.11 -8.94 2.61
C GLU A 81 -7.47 -9.02 1.89
N PRO A 82 -8.32 -9.99 2.25
CA PRO A 82 -9.72 -9.97 1.84
C PRO A 82 -10.46 -8.79 2.48
N ILE A 83 -11.31 -8.12 1.71
CA ILE A 83 -12.09 -6.96 2.16
C ILE A 83 -13.56 -7.34 2.31
N GLU A 84 -14.07 -7.23 3.52
CA GLU A 84 -15.50 -7.37 3.80
C GLU A 84 -16.24 -6.09 3.42
N SER A 85 -17.06 -6.16 2.37
CA SER A 85 -17.84 -5.02 1.88
C SER A 85 -19.03 -5.47 1.05
N ASN A 86 -20.15 -4.76 1.19
CA ASN A 86 -21.35 -4.96 0.38
C ASN A 86 -21.16 -4.51 -1.08
N VAL A 87 -20.24 -3.59 -1.32
CA VAL A 87 -19.89 -3.07 -2.66
C VAL A 87 -18.46 -3.44 -3.02
N ARG A 88 -18.17 -3.58 -4.31
CA ARG A 88 -16.81 -3.86 -4.78
C ARG A 88 -15.86 -2.72 -4.34
N PRO A 89 -14.74 -3.02 -3.69
CA PRO A 89 -13.71 -2.02 -3.42
C PRO A 89 -13.22 -1.36 -4.72
N ALA A 90 -12.79 -0.11 -4.61
CA ALA A 90 -12.27 0.63 -5.76
C ALA A 90 -11.00 -0.04 -6.30
N ASP A 91 -10.87 -0.07 -7.64
CA ASP A 91 -9.67 -0.56 -8.30
C ASP A 91 -8.44 0.25 -7.83
N ARG A 92 -7.26 -0.39 -7.85
CA ARG A 92 -5.98 0.24 -7.52
C ARG A 92 -4.98 0.03 -8.63
N VAL A 93 -4.03 0.95 -8.73
CA VAL A 93 -2.91 0.84 -9.65
C VAL A 93 -1.61 0.91 -8.85
N VAL A 94 -0.78 -0.11 -8.98
CA VAL A 94 0.55 -0.14 -8.36
C VAL A 94 1.62 -0.05 -9.43
N HIS A 95 2.41 1.01 -9.37
CA HIS A 95 3.59 1.17 -10.21
C HIS A 95 4.80 0.59 -9.48
N LEU A 96 5.38 -0.49 -10.02
CA LEU A 96 6.63 -1.05 -9.51
C LEU A 96 7.79 -0.33 -10.18
N LEU A 97 8.75 0.13 -9.39
CA LEU A 97 9.84 0.99 -9.85
C LEU A 97 11.20 0.34 -9.57
N ARG A 98 12.12 0.54 -10.50
CA ARG A 98 13.55 0.24 -10.30
C ARG A 98 14.36 1.53 -10.28
N GLN A 99 15.44 1.55 -9.52
CA GLN A 99 16.36 2.66 -9.42
C GLN A 99 17.59 2.38 -10.29
N ILE A 100 17.93 3.32 -11.17
CA ILE A 100 19.14 3.31 -11.99
C ILE A 100 19.86 4.63 -11.74
N GLY A 101 20.95 4.59 -10.98
CA GLY A 101 21.61 5.79 -10.48
C GLY A 101 20.66 6.59 -9.59
N LEU A 102 20.38 7.84 -9.98
CA LEU A 102 19.45 8.75 -9.29
C LEU A 102 18.03 8.71 -9.86
N GLN A 103 17.79 7.97 -10.94
CA GLN A 103 16.49 7.93 -11.62
C GLN A 103 15.69 6.71 -11.20
N ARG A 104 14.38 6.90 -11.01
CA ARG A 104 13.41 5.81 -10.86
C ARG A 104 12.72 5.57 -12.20
N ASN A 105 12.84 4.35 -12.71
CA ASN A 105 12.21 3.92 -13.94
C ASN A 105 11.06 2.98 -13.62
N LEU A 106 9.93 3.15 -14.31
CA LEU A 106 8.81 2.22 -14.25
C LEU A 106 9.27 0.85 -14.76
N LEU A 107 9.12 -0.17 -13.91
CA LEU A 107 9.34 -1.55 -14.28
C LEU A 107 8.08 -2.13 -14.92
N CYS A 108 6.95 -2.05 -14.21
CA CYS A 108 5.63 -2.40 -14.72
C CYS A 108 4.53 -1.75 -13.88
N THR A 109 3.32 -1.80 -14.42
CA THR A 109 2.11 -1.38 -13.74
C THR A 109 1.24 -2.60 -13.43
N VAL A 110 0.88 -2.78 -12.18
CA VAL A 110 -0.03 -3.81 -11.71
C VAL A 110 -1.39 -3.16 -11.46
N LYS A 111 -2.40 -3.55 -12.23
CA LYS A 111 -3.79 -3.18 -11.94
C LYS A 111 -4.37 -4.19 -10.97
N VAL A 112 -4.92 -3.70 -9.87
CA VAL A 112 -5.60 -4.49 -8.86
C VAL A 112 -7.10 -4.26 -8.99
N ARG A 113 -7.85 -5.35 -9.17
CA ARG A 113 -9.32 -5.35 -9.15
C ARG A 113 -9.80 -6.44 -8.23
N TYR A 114 -10.92 -6.19 -7.57
CA TYR A 114 -11.43 -7.10 -6.56
C TYR A 114 -12.55 -7.99 -7.12
N PHE A 115 -12.46 -9.28 -6.81
CA PHE A 115 -13.44 -10.29 -7.19
C PHE A 115 -13.88 -11.08 -5.96
N LYS A 116 -15.11 -11.58 -5.96
CA LYS A 116 -15.55 -12.52 -4.93
C LYS A 116 -15.36 -13.95 -5.41
N ASN A 117 -14.90 -14.83 -4.52
CA ASN A 117 -14.82 -16.27 -4.80
C ASN A 117 -16.19 -16.95 -4.75
N ASN A 118 -17.15 -16.37 -4.04
CA ASN A 118 -18.54 -16.81 -3.90
C ASN A 118 -19.45 -15.59 -3.67
N LYS A 119 -20.77 -15.73 -3.86
CA LYS A 119 -21.73 -14.60 -3.86
C LYS A 119 -21.65 -13.73 -2.59
N ASP A 120 -21.45 -14.37 -1.44
CA ASP A 120 -21.51 -13.74 -0.12
C ASP A 120 -20.14 -13.63 0.57
N GLY A 121 -19.04 -14.02 -0.09
CA GLY A 121 -17.72 -13.91 0.53
C GLY A 121 -17.03 -12.57 0.32
N PRO A 122 -15.82 -12.46 0.88
CA PRO A 122 -15.04 -11.24 0.79
C PRO A 122 -14.58 -10.96 -0.63
N TRP A 123 -14.24 -9.68 -0.84
CA TRP A 123 -13.58 -9.21 -2.03
C TRP A 123 -12.08 -9.49 -1.95
N VAL A 124 -11.55 -10.24 -2.90
CA VAL A 124 -10.13 -10.63 -2.98
C VAL A 124 -9.47 -9.91 -4.16
N PRO A 125 -8.26 -9.34 -3.98
CA PRO A 125 -7.55 -8.67 -5.05
C PRO A 125 -7.03 -9.67 -6.10
N HIS A 126 -7.27 -9.36 -7.37
CA HIS A 126 -6.69 -10.02 -8.53
C HIS A 126 -5.93 -8.99 -9.38
N PHE A 127 -5.04 -9.47 -10.24
CA PHE A 127 -3.98 -8.67 -10.83
C PHE A 127 -3.95 -8.77 -12.35
N GLN A 128 -3.75 -7.64 -13.00
CA GLN A 128 -3.35 -7.57 -14.40
C GLN A 128 -2.02 -6.82 -14.48
N LEU A 129 -1.03 -7.44 -15.14
CA LEU A 129 0.29 -6.84 -15.31
C LEU A 129 0.37 -6.17 -16.69
N ASN A 130 0.57 -4.86 -16.67
CA ASN A 130 0.77 -4.03 -17.84
C ASN A 130 2.23 -3.61 -17.94
N GLN A 131 2.85 -3.93 -19.08
CA GLN A 131 4.17 -3.44 -19.45
C GLN A 131 4.01 -2.40 -20.55
N GLU A 132 4.56 -1.21 -20.33
CA GLU A 132 4.72 -0.25 -21.41
C GLU A 132 6.00 -0.61 -22.18
N PRO A 133 5.91 -0.96 -23.48
CA PRO A 133 7.10 -1.22 -24.26
C PRO A 133 7.90 0.08 -24.38
N LEU A 134 9.13 0.05 -23.87
CA LEU A 134 10.08 1.14 -24.09
C LEU A 134 10.40 1.21 -25.58
N VAL A 135 9.96 2.28 -26.24
CA VAL A 135 10.25 2.57 -27.64
C VAL A 135 11.07 3.84 -27.78
N ILE A 136 12.02 3.85 -28.70
CA ILE A 136 12.80 5.02 -29.08
C ILE A 136 12.71 5.25 -30.57
N ARG A 137 12.84 6.51 -30.99
CA ARG A 137 12.81 6.87 -32.40
C ARG A 137 14.23 6.89 -32.95
N ILE A 138 14.54 6.00 -33.91
CA ILE A 138 15.83 5.92 -34.60
C ILE A 138 15.59 5.98 -36.09
N ASN A 139 16.30 6.88 -36.78
CA ASN A 139 16.16 7.11 -38.23
C ASN A 139 14.70 7.31 -38.64
N GLY A 140 13.96 8.09 -37.85
CA GLY A 140 12.55 8.40 -38.09
C GLY A 140 11.54 7.30 -37.73
N ARG A 141 11.98 6.08 -37.38
CA ARG A 141 11.11 4.95 -37.04
C ARG A 141 11.08 4.69 -35.53
N TRP A 142 9.91 4.36 -34.99
CA TRP A 142 9.79 3.82 -33.63
C TRP A 142 10.38 2.42 -33.61
N ARG A 143 11.30 2.17 -32.68
CA ARG A 143 11.91 0.86 -32.43
C ARG A 143 11.85 0.54 -30.94
N PRO A 144 11.55 -0.71 -30.56
CA PRO A 144 11.73 -1.15 -29.18
C PRO A 144 13.17 -0.90 -28.73
N VAL A 145 13.35 -0.37 -27.51
CA VAL A 145 14.68 -0.17 -26.91
C VAL A 145 15.42 -1.50 -26.79
N SER A 146 14.69 -2.60 -26.62
CA SER A 146 15.21 -3.98 -26.58
C SER A 146 15.99 -4.38 -27.83
N GLU A 147 15.61 -3.87 -29.02
CA GLU A 147 16.30 -4.17 -30.29
C GLU A 147 17.60 -3.37 -30.46
N VAL A 148 17.72 -2.21 -29.82
CA VAL A 148 18.78 -1.23 -30.11
C VAL A 148 20.01 -1.47 -29.23
N ARG A 149 19.83 -1.99 -28.01
CA ARG A 149 20.92 -2.25 -27.06
C ARG A 149 21.18 -3.74 -26.79
N GLY A 150 20.46 -4.65 -27.44
CA GLY A 150 20.54 -6.09 -27.15
C GLY A 150 20.03 -6.50 -25.77
N VAL A 151 19.46 -5.56 -25.00
CA VAL A 151 18.93 -5.80 -23.66
C VAL A 151 17.43 -6.00 -23.77
N ALA A 152 17.02 -7.21 -24.10
CA ALA A 152 15.64 -7.66 -23.92
C ALA A 152 15.43 -7.91 -22.42
N THR A 153 14.94 -6.92 -21.68
CA THR A 153 14.38 -7.13 -20.33
C THR A 153 12.87 -6.98 -20.44
N LEU A 154 12.22 -7.89 -21.15
CA LEU A 154 10.77 -8.02 -21.08
C LEU A 154 10.44 -8.73 -19.77
N ILE A 155 9.38 -8.29 -19.09
CA ILE A 155 8.87 -9.07 -17.98
C ILE A 155 8.12 -10.26 -18.59
N VAL A 156 8.52 -11.47 -18.24
CA VAL A 156 7.81 -12.68 -18.64
C VAL A 156 6.85 -13.04 -17.52
N LEU A 157 5.58 -13.23 -17.87
CA LEU A 157 4.62 -13.85 -16.97
C LEU A 157 4.93 -15.35 -16.92
N THR A 158 5.25 -15.87 -15.74
CA THR A 158 5.52 -17.30 -15.52
C THR A 158 4.47 -17.96 -14.62
N SER A 159 3.38 -17.23 -14.31
CA SER A 159 2.29 -17.74 -13.48
C SER A 159 1.68 -19.01 -14.09
N SER A 160 1.50 -20.04 -13.26
CA SER A 160 0.76 -21.25 -13.62
C SER A 160 -0.75 -21.10 -13.48
N THR A 161 -1.22 -20.00 -12.89
CA THR A 161 -2.65 -19.72 -12.70
C THR A 161 -3.22 -19.01 -13.92
N LEU A 162 -4.43 -19.41 -14.33
CA LEU A 162 -5.12 -18.80 -15.45
C LEU A 162 -5.85 -17.52 -15.02
N PRO A 163 -5.95 -16.52 -15.89
CA PRO A 163 -6.75 -15.34 -15.60
C PRO A 163 -8.24 -15.67 -15.64
N ASN A 164 -9.04 -14.84 -14.98
CA ASN A 164 -10.50 -14.86 -15.15
C ASN A 164 -10.92 -14.28 -16.52
N ALA A 165 -12.23 -14.26 -16.79
CA ALA A 165 -12.79 -13.76 -18.06
C ALA A 165 -12.47 -12.28 -18.33
N GLU A 166 -12.12 -11.49 -17.31
CA GLU A 166 -11.70 -10.09 -17.46
C GLU A 166 -10.18 -9.93 -17.64
N GLY A 167 -9.41 -11.02 -17.68
CA GLY A 167 -7.96 -10.98 -17.84
C GLY A 167 -7.19 -10.69 -16.55
N TYR A 168 -7.81 -10.87 -15.37
CA TYR A 168 -7.19 -10.70 -14.07
C TYR A 168 -6.82 -12.05 -13.44
N TYR A 169 -5.58 -12.16 -12.98
CA TYR A 169 -5.01 -13.35 -12.36
C TYR A 169 -5.14 -13.29 -10.84
N PRO A 170 -5.49 -14.39 -10.16
CA PRO A 170 -5.55 -14.42 -8.69
C PRO A 170 -4.16 -14.29 -8.04
N ALA A 171 -3.11 -14.72 -8.75
CA ALA A 171 -1.72 -14.51 -8.39
C ALA A 171 -0.89 -14.39 -9.66
N LEU A 172 0.17 -13.59 -9.61
CA LEU A 172 1.10 -13.45 -10.72
C LEU A 172 2.49 -13.87 -10.31
N GLU A 173 3.26 -14.25 -11.32
CA GLU A 173 4.65 -14.57 -11.16
C GLU A 173 5.37 -14.04 -12.38
N PHE A 174 6.47 -13.35 -12.17
CA PHE A 174 7.17 -12.68 -13.24
C PHE A 174 8.65 -12.45 -12.95
N GLY A 175 9.43 -12.30 -14.02
CA GLY A 175 10.84 -11.94 -13.96
C GLY A 175 11.29 -11.37 -15.31
N LEU A 176 12.50 -10.84 -15.38
CA LEU A 176 13.07 -10.37 -16.64
C LEU A 176 13.58 -11.53 -17.49
N THR A 177 13.42 -11.41 -18.82
CA THR A 177 14.05 -12.32 -19.79
C THR A 177 15.57 -12.37 -19.68
N THR A 178 16.20 -11.26 -19.25
CA THR A 178 17.65 -11.19 -19.04
C THR A 178 17.97 -10.50 -17.71
N GLY A 179 18.65 -11.21 -16.81
CA GLY A 179 19.14 -10.67 -15.55
C GLY A 179 18.13 -10.61 -14.40
N LEU A 180 18.51 -9.88 -13.36
CA LEU A 180 17.74 -9.77 -12.12
C LEU A 180 16.71 -8.64 -12.20
N THR A 181 15.55 -8.88 -11.62
CA THR A 181 14.44 -7.95 -11.46
C THR A 181 14.56 -7.22 -10.13
N ASN A 182 14.88 -5.93 -10.17
CA ASN A 182 14.94 -5.08 -8.98
C ASN A 182 13.60 -4.36 -8.80
N ILE A 183 13.00 -4.50 -7.62
CA ILE A 183 11.85 -3.70 -7.18
C ILE A 183 12.35 -2.84 -6.01
N ASP A 184 12.68 -1.59 -6.32
CA ASP A 184 13.31 -0.67 -5.38
C ASP A 184 12.31 0.24 -4.68
N ALA A 185 11.17 0.47 -5.32
CA ALA A 185 10.05 1.21 -4.75
C ALA A 185 8.74 0.85 -5.44
N TRP A 186 7.62 1.23 -4.83
CA TRP A 186 6.32 1.20 -5.48
C TRP A 186 5.50 2.45 -5.15
N LEU A 187 4.57 2.78 -6.04
CA LEU A 187 3.60 3.86 -5.86
C LEU A 187 2.20 3.32 -6.08
N VAL A 188 1.32 3.50 -5.11
CA VAL A 188 -0.10 3.11 -5.21
C VAL A 188 -0.94 4.32 -5.58
N ARG A 189 -1.95 4.11 -6.43
CA ARG A 189 -2.93 5.11 -6.87
C ARG A 189 -4.34 4.52 -6.91
#